data_AF-A0A9N9D953-F1
#
_entry.id   AF-A0A9N9D953-F1
#
_cell.length_a   1.000
_cell.length_b   1.000
_cell.length_c   1.000
_cell.angle_alpha   90.00
_cell.angle_beta   90.00
_cell.angle_gamma   90.00
#
_symmetry.space_group_name_H-M   'P 1'
#
loop_
_entity.id
_entity.type
_entity.pdbx_description
1 polymer ?
#
loop_
_entity_poly.entity_id
_entity_poly.type
_entity_poly.pdbx_seq_one_letter_code
_entity_poly.pdbx_strand_id
1 'polypeptide(L)'
;MTFAQQSPYSFKDQSDQSLTEFSSSSTLISIPGHNDIDVSFKSTSNKYDENTTTEYLKVDIGICTINQVESIKTIRAYKPKDISLLFRFNQETLSLCSNSMKNEVMIPLNQLRSFKVSSSMIICFRLVPNFQKRYFRHTDLSLIKPIEVTKDPTNFNIEHARSMTLTPLKEVQAETLHILEAGINRLWFEKYGIANKITLKPKCQWFYITCYLPRQTRAVYFPDNENLYHFIMYLKGRFKLPITRLKYRSRKGDICLLSNDQDWESAKSSAIKTENFVRFDLFIE
;
A
#
# COMPACT_ATOMS: atom_id res chain seq x y z
N MET A 1 48.93 49.28 -19.66
CA MET A 1 49.04 47.83 -19.49
C MET A 1 47.77 47.20 -20.05
N THR A 2 47.62 47.11 -21.37
CA THR A 2 47.92 45.97 -22.29
C THR A 2 46.99 44.74 -22.17
N PHE A 3 46.29 44.48 -23.29
CA PHE A 3 45.59 43.27 -23.82
C PHE A 3 44.38 42.71 -23.02
N ALA A 4 43.14 42.65 -23.59
CA ALA A 4 42.63 41.79 -24.69
C ALA A 4 42.68 40.28 -24.34
N GLN A 5 41.81 39.34 -24.75
CA GLN A 5 40.49 39.23 -25.38
C GLN A 5 40.19 37.69 -25.38
N GLN A 6 38.95 37.28 -25.72
CA GLN A 6 38.53 35.95 -26.23
C GLN A 6 37.90 34.92 -25.27
N SER A 7 36.57 34.74 -25.45
CA SER A 7 35.79 33.49 -25.30
C SER A 7 36.06 32.54 -26.50
N PRO A 8 35.27 31.47 -26.75
CA PRO A 8 34.95 30.26 -25.96
C PRO A 8 35.33 28.97 -26.74
N TYR A 9 35.52 27.83 -26.06
CA TYR A 9 35.64 26.54 -26.77
C TYR A 9 34.29 25.81 -26.86
N SER A 10 33.76 25.80 -28.08
CA SER A 10 32.78 24.88 -28.64
C SER A 10 33.55 23.77 -29.39
N PHE A 11 33.10 22.51 -29.26
CA PHE A 11 33.42 21.47 -30.24
C PHE A 11 32.10 20.81 -30.68
N LYS A 12 31.79 20.96 -31.97
CA LYS A 12 30.86 20.15 -32.77
C LYS A 12 31.70 19.48 -33.85
N ASP A 13 31.45 18.20 -34.13
CA ASP A 13 31.06 17.65 -35.45
C ASP A 13 31.19 16.11 -35.42
N GLN A 14 30.10 15.39 -35.72
CA GLN A 14 29.81 14.64 -36.97
C GLN A 14 30.61 13.33 -37.09
N SER A 15 30.12 12.18 -37.57
CA SER A 15 28.82 11.64 -37.98
C SER A 15 29.11 10.18 -38.39
N ASP A 16 28.09 9.33 -38.29
CA ASP A 16 27.82 8.14 -39.13
C ASP A 16 28.54 6.77 -38.96
N GLN A 17 27.65 5.77 -38.88
CA GLN A 17 27.71 4.37 -39.37
C GLN A 17 28.51 3.32 -38.58
N SER A 18 27.80 2.42 -37.89
CA SER A 18 27.48 1.07 -38.42
C SER A 18 26.95 0.14 -37.33
N LEU A 19 25.98 -0.70 -37.74
CA LEU A 19 25.46 -1.85 -37.02
C LEU A 19 26.58 -2.82 -36.64
N THR A 20 26.63 -3.22 -35.37
CA THR A 20 27.08 -4.56 -34.99
C THR A 20 26.23 -5.06 -33.83
N GLU A 21 25.54 -6.17 -34.10
CA GLU A 21 24.97 -7.05 -33.09
C GLU A 21 26.08 -7.48 -32.12
N PHE A 22 25.86 -7.33 -30.82
CA PHE A 22 26.64 -8.09 -29.84
C PHE A 22 25.72 -8.82 -28.88
N SER A 23 25.88 -10.13 -28.95
CA SER A 23 25.23 -11.16 -28.20
C SER A 23 25.60 -11.14 -26.72
N SER A 24 24.70 -11.76 -25.96
CA SER A 24 24.72 -12.00 -24.53
C SER A 24 26.07 -12.45 -23.98
N SER A 25 26.56 -11.77 -22.94
CA SER A 25 27.51 -12.38 -22.00
C SER A 25 27.32 -11.80 -20.61
N SER A 26 26.69 -12.61 -19.74
CA SER A 26 26.60 -12.39 -18.30
C SER A 26 27.96 -12.70 -17.67
N THR A 27 28.68 -11.69 -17.22
CA THR A 27 29.90 -11.88 -16.42
C THR A 27 29.51 -12.08 -14.95
N LEU A 28 29.62 -13.33 -14.48
CA LEU A 28 29.53 -13.69 -13.08
C LEU A 28 30.81 -13.24 -12.36
N ILE A 29 30.66 -12.36 -11.37
CA ILE A 29 31.68 -12.14 -10.34
C ILE A 29 31.19 -12.89 -9.10
N SER A 30 31.82 -14.02 -8.81
CA SER A 30 31.56 -14.85 -7.63
C SER A 30 32.36 -14.33 -6.43
N ILE A 31 31.66 -13.97 -5.35
CA ILE A 31 32.22 -13.81 -4.00
C ILE A 31 31.58 -14.90 -3.12
N PRO A 32 32.35 -15.75 -2.44
CA PRO A 32 31.79 -16.87 -1.70
C PRO A 32 31.30 -16.44 -0.30
N GLY A 33 30.05 -16.81 0.03
CA GLY A 33 29.61 -16.91 1.42
C GLY A 33 28.52 -15.94 1.87
N HIS A 34 27.35 -15.96 1.25
CA HIS A 34 26.08 -15.69 1.95
C HIS A 34 24.94 -16.28 1.10
N ASN A 35 24.07 -17.09 1.73
CA ASN A 35 22.90 -17.66 1.09
C ASN A 35 21.86 -16.57 0.82
N ASP A 36 21.96 -15.91 -0.33
CA ASP A 36 20.88 -15.09 -0.87
C ASP A 36 19.91 -15.98 -1.64
N ILE A 37 18.65 -15.94 -1.24
CA ILE A 37 17.54 -16.50 -2.01
C ILE A 37 17.39 -15.62 -3.24
N ASP A 38 17.88 -16.12 -4.37
CA ASP A 38 17.81 -15.49 -5.66
C ASP A 38 16.36 -15.48 -6.17
N VAL A 39 15.66 -14.35 -6.03
CA VAL A 39 14.32 -14.17 -6.61
C VAL A 39 14.47 -13.84 -8.08
N SER A 40 14.67 -14.88 -8.90
CA SER A 40 14.57 -14.74 -10.35
C SER A 40 13.10 -14.53 -10.73
N PHE A 41 12.78 -13.42 -11.39
CA PHE A 41 11.47 -13.19 -11.99
C PHE A 41 11.30 -14.10 -13.21
N LYS A 42 10.86 -15.34 -12.99
CA LYS A 42 10.36 -16.20 -14.07
C LYS A 42 8.87 -15.90 -14.25
N SER A 43 8.55 -15.29 -15.37
CA SER A 43 7.19 -15.07 -15.87
C SER A 43 6.49 -16.42 -16.06
N THR A 44 5.53 -16.74 -15.20
CA THR A 44 4.57 -17.80 -15.45
C THR A 44 3.53 -17.29 -16.44
N SER A 45 3.69 -17.70 -17.69
CA SER A 45 2.79 -17.39 -18.79
C SER A 45 1.42 -18.05 -18.58
N ASN A 46 0.39 -17.24 -18.31
CA ASN A 46 -0.96 -17.59 -18.71
C ASN A 46 -1.19 -17.01 -20.10
N LYS A 47 -1.49 -17.89 -21.06
CA LYS A 47 -1.84 -17.56 -22.44
C LYS A 47 -2.99 -16.54 -22.47
N TYR A 48 -2.70 -15.31 -22.86
CA TYR A 48 -3.45 -14.49 -23.82
C TYR A 48 -2.62 -13.23 -24.14
N ASP A 49 -2.33 -13.07 -25.43
CA ASP A 49 -1.75 -11.96 -26.18
C ASP A 49 -0.32 -11.43 -25.89
N GLU A 50 0.40 -11.27 -27.01
CA GLU A 50 1.80 -10.93 -27.17
C GLU A 50 2.13 -9.47 -26.77
N ASN A 51 3.35 -9.27 -26.27
CA ASN A 51 4.10 -8.01 -26.19
C ASN A 51 3.48 -6.85 -25.39
N THR A 52 3.46 -6.95 -24.07
CA THR A 52 3.81 -5.81 -23.19
C THR A 52 4.59 -6.32 -21.99
N THR A 53 5.90 -6.07 -21.96
CA THR A 53 6.64 -6.06 -20.69
C THR A 53 5.91 -5.07 -19.78
N THR A 54 5.24 -5.57 -18.74
CA THR A 54 4.37 -4.73 -17.91
C THR A 54 5.23 -3.67 -17.21
N GLU A 55 5.25 -2.45 -17.74
CA GLU A 55 6.11 -1.35 -17.25
C GLU A 55 5.74 -0.87 -15.84
N TYR A 56 4.64 -1.39 -15.30
CA TYR A 56 4.08 -0.99 -14.03
C TYR A 56 3.37 -2.14 -13.32
N LEU A 57 3.34 -2.05 -11.99
CA LEU A 57 2.51 -2.87 -11.12
C LEU A 57 1.28 -2.05 -10.71
N LYS A 58 0.09 -2.64 -10.84
CA LYS A 58 -1.19 -2.00 -10.52
C LYS A 58 -1.85 -2.65 -9.31
N VAL A 59 -2.34 -1.83 -8.40
CA VAL A 59 -3.16 -2.24 -7.26
C VAL A 59 -4.48 -1.48 -7.28
N ASP A 60 -5.61 -2.19 -7.31
CA ASP A 60 -6.93 -1.57 -7.22
C ASP A 60 -7.27 -1.25 -5.75
N ILE A 61 -7.73 -0.03 -5.50
CA ILE A 61 -7.90 0.55 -4.16
C ILE A 61 -9.38 0.77 -3.89
N GLY A 62 -9.86 0.30 -2.74
CA GLY A 62 -11.23 0.55 -2.27
C GLY A 62 -11.37 1.84 -1.47
N ILE A 63 -10.37 2.15 -0.63
CA ILE A 63 -10.38 3.34 0.23
C ILE A 63 -9.02 4.02 0.17
N CYS A 64 -9.03 5.33 -0.06
CA CYS A 64 -7.86 6.21 0.03
C CYS A 64 -8.09 7.22 1.16
N THR A 65 -7.24 7.19 2.18
CA THR A 65 -7.26 8.17 3.28
C THR A 65 -6.01 9.04 3.18
N ILE A 66 -6.22 10.35 3.06
CA ILE A 66 -5.20 11.37 2.92
C ILE A 66 -5.14 12.16 4.22
N ASN A 67 -3.98 12.12 4.90
CA ASN A 67 -3.75 12.88 6.12
C ASN A 67 -3.04 14.18 5.77
N GLN A 68 -3.69 15.30 6.04
CA GLN A 68 -3.16 16.65 5.89
C GLN A 68 -2.84 17.24 7.27
N VAL A 69 -2.34 18.49 7.31
CA VAL A 69 -1.95 19.16 8.56
C VAL A 69 -3.12 19.28 9.54
N GLU A 70 -4.29 19.64 9.04
CA GLU A 70 -5.46 20.03 9.85
C GLU A 70 -6.71 19.21 9.52
N SER A 71 -6.60 18.26 8.58
CA SER A 71 -7.74 17.49 8.13
C SER A 71 -7.35 16.07 7.71
N ILE A 72 -8.32 15.17 7.80
CA ILE A 72 -8.25 13.83 7.23
C ILE A 72 -9.35 13.74 6.18
N LYS A 73 -8.97 13.42 4.95
CA LYS A 73 -9.91 13.21 3.85
C LYS A 73 -9.94 11.74 3.48
N THR A 74 -11.13 11.15 3.45
CA THR A 74 -11.33 9.76 3.03
C THR A 74 -12.13 9.74 1.74
N ILE A 75 -11.63 8.99 0.76
CA ILE A 75 -12.20 8.83 -0.57
C ILE A 75 -12.45 7.34 -0.75
N ARG A 76 -13.66 6.98 -1.20
CA ARG A 76 -14.06 5.59 -1.43
C ARG A 76 -14.31 5.38 -2.93
N ALA A 77 -13.85 4.25 -3.44
CA ALA A 77 -14.21 3.80 -4.78
C ALA A 77 -15.70 3.43 -4.79
N TYR A 78 -16.44 3.90 -5.78
CA TYR A 78 -17.86 3.55 -5.96
C TYR A 78 -18.02 2.31 -6.81
N LYS A 79 -17.07 2.07 -7.72
CA LYS A 79 -16.97 0.90 -8.59
C LYS A 79 -15.56 0.30 -8.49
N PRO A 80 -15.41 -1.00 -8.76
CA PRO A 80 -14.09 -1.60 -8.94
C PRO A 80 -13.29 -0.81 -9.98
N LYS A 81 -11.98 -0.64 -9.73
CA LYS A 81 -11.04 0.10 -10.59
C LYS A 81 -11.24 1.62 -10.64
N ASP A 82 -12.18 2.20 -9.88
CA ASP A 82 -12.34 3.65 -9.81
C ASP A 82 -11.10 4.34 -9.26
N ILE A 83 -10.42 3.71 -8.30
CA ILE A 83 -9.18 4.18 -7.70
C ILE A 83 -8.14 3.08 -7.86
N SER A 84 -6.96 3.44 -8.34
CA SER A 84 -5.84 2.51 -8.47
C SER A 84 -4.53 3.19 -8.07
N LEU A 85 -3.61 2.39 -7.52
CA LEU A 85 -2.22 2.75 -7.31
C LEU A 85 -1.39 2.08 -8.41
N LEU A 86 -0.57 2.87 -9.10
CA LEU A 86 0.41 2.36 -10.07
C LEU A 86 1.81 2.58 -9.55
N PHE A 87 2.65 1.58 -9.69
CA PHE A 87 4.07 1.69 -9.47
C PHE A 87 4.80 1.44 -10.78
N ARG A 88 5.44 2.47 -11.34
CA ARG A 88 6.18 2.39 -12.60
C ARG A 88 7.67 2.24 -12.31
N PHE A 89 8.19 1.04 -12.51
CA PHE A 89 9.56 0.69 -12.13
C PHE A 89 10.60 1.54 -12.88
N ASN A 90 10.47 1.61 -14.21
CA ASN A 90 11.43 2.32 -15.08
C ASN A 90 11.46 3.83 -14.86
N GLN A 91 10.33 4.40 -14.42
CA GLN A 91 10.20 5.83 -14.18
C GLN A 91 10.45 6.19 -12.71
N GLU A 92 10.62 5.20 -11.82
CA GLU A 92 10.72 5.39 -10.37
C GLU A 92 9.60 6.32 -9.87
N THR A 93 8.34 6.01 -10.21
CA THR A 93 7.17 6.81 -9.82
C THR A 93 6.04 5.98 -9.24
N LEU A 94 5.29 6.60 -8.32
CA LEU A 94 4.04 6.12 -7.75
C LEU A 94 2.91 7.01 -8.25
N SER A 95 1.85 6.42 -8.80
CA SER A 95 0.71 7.18 -9.29
C SER A 95 -0.59 6.77 -8.62
N LEU A 96 -1.39 7.78 -8.26
CA LEU A 96 -2.76 7.61 -7.82
C LEU A 96 -3.68 7.96 -8.97
N CYS A 97 -4.47 6.98 -9.39
CA CYS A 97 -5.40 7.10 -10.47
C CYS A 97 -6.83 7.19 -9.96
N SER A 98 -7.67 7.98 -10.64
CA SER A 98 -9.11 8.05 -10.39
C SER A 98 -9.92 7.96 -11.67
N ASN A 99 -11.22 7.71 -11.55
CA ASN A 99 -12.17 7.63 -12.67
C ASN A 99 -11.73 6.57 -13.70
N SER A 100 -11.51 5.34 -13.22
CA SER A 100 -11.07 4.21 -14.06
C SER A 100 -9.81 4.53 -14.86
N MET A 101 -8.78 5.04 -14.17
CA MET A 101 -7.47 5.39 -14.74
C MET A 101 -7.46 6.60 -15.68
N LYS A 102 -8.57 7.32 -15.84
CA LYS A 102 -8.62 8.52 -16.69
C LYS A 102 -7.89 9.72 -16.12
N ASN A 103 -7.85 9.83 -14.80
CA ASN A 103 -7.20 10.92 -14.10
C ASN A 103 -6.04 10.35 -13.28
N GLU A 104 -4.91 11.05 -13.28
CA GLU A 104 -3.70 10.56 -12.62
C GLU A 104 -2.98 11.69 -11.89
N VAL A 105 -2.52 11.39 -10.67
CA VAL A 105 -1.52 12.17 -9.95
C VAL A 105 -0.29 11.30 -9.79
N MET A 106 0.82 11.73 -10.38
CA MET A 106 2.10 11.03 -10.33
C MET A 106 3.04 11.68 -9.33
N ILE A 107 3.62 10.86 -8.47
CA ILE A 107 4.53 11.21 -7.37
C ILE A 107 5.84 10.47 -7.60
N PRO A 108 6.96 11.16 -7.86
CA PRO A 108 8.27 10.51 -7.95
C PRO A 108 8.65 9.82 -6.62
N LEU A 109 9.32 8.67 -6.69
CA LEU A 109 9.72 7.93 -5.47
C LEU A 109 10.58 8.78 -4.53
N ASN A 110 11.37 9.71 -5.08
CA ASN A 110 12.22 10.59 -4.29
C ASN A 110 11.46 11.55 -3.34
N GLN A 111 10.14 11.62 -3.50
CA GLN A 111 9.25 12.37 -2.62
C GLN A 111 8.74 11.53 -1.43
N LEU A 112 9.03 10.23 -1.40
CA LEU A 112 8.65 9.33 -0.31
C LEU A 112 9.66 9.42 0.85
N ARG A 113 9.18 9.76 2.04
CA ARG A 113 9.95 9.62 3.29
C ARG A 113 9.93 8.20 3.84
N SER A 114 8.89 7.44 3.55
CA SER A 114 8.71 6.07 4.02
C SER A 114 7.57 5.40 3.26
N PHE A 115 7.65 4.09 3.06
CA PHE A 115 6.61 3.27 2.42
C PHE A 115 6.54 1.91 3.10
N LYS A 116 5.35 1.42 3.44
CA LYS A 116 5.18 0.12 4.09
C LYS A 116 3.83 -0.50 3.75
N VAL A 117 3.82 -1.82 3.58
CA VAL A 117 2.61 -2.64 3.61
C VAL A 117 2.46 -3.23 5.01
N SER A 118 1.32 -2.98 5.64
CA SER A 118 0.99 -3.54 6.96
C SER A 118 0.59 -5.01 6.88
N SER A 119 0.57 -5.70 8.02
CA SER A 119 0.11 -7.09 8.12
C SER A 119 -1.35 -7.28 7.67
N SER A 120 -2.18 -6.24 7.79
CA SER A 120 -3.57 -6.23 7.32
C SER A 120 -3.71 -5.74 5.88
N MET A 121 -2.65 -5.85 5.08
CA MET A 121 -2.63 -5.52 3.64
C MET A 121 -2.95 -4.05 3.32
N ILE A 122 -2.87 -3.16 4.31
CA ILE A 122 -3.01 -1.70 4.11
C ILE A 122 -1.67 -1.13 3.68
N ILE A 123 -1.66 -0.33 2.62
CA ILE A 123 -0.49 0.39 2.12
C ILE A 123 -0.42 1.75 2.84
N CYS A 124 0.75 2.07 3.38
CA CYS A 124 0.99 3.31 4.12
C CYS A 124 2.27 3.98 3.61
N PHE A 125 2.21 5.25 3.28
CA PHE A 125 3.42 6.01 2.95
C PHE A 125 3.36 7.45 3.45
N ARG A 126 4.54 8.05 3.67
CA ARG A 126 4.71 9.45 4.08
C ARG A 126 5.46 10.20 3.00
N LEU A 127 5.08 11.46 2.82
CA LEU A 127 5.61 12.34 1.80
C LEU A 127 6.51 13.40 2.43
N VAL A 128 7.46 13.92 1.65
CA VAL A 128 8.17 15.14 2.01
C VAL A 128 7.18 16.33 2.00
N PRO A 129 7.37 17.34 2.88
CA PRO A 129 6.57 18.56 2.81
C PRO A 129 6.65 19.20 1.42
N ASN A 130 5.50 19.67 0.90
CA ASN A 130 5.40 20.29 -0.43
C ASN A 130 5.96 19.41 -1.57
N PHE A 131 5.78 18.10 -1.45
CA PHE A 131 6.27 17.15 -2.44
C PHE A 131 5.87 17.51 -3.87
N GLN A 132 6.80 17.21 -4.78
CA GLN A 132 6.61 17.35 -6.21
C GLN A 132 5.62 16.31 -6.74
N LYS A 133 4.76 16.74 -7.65
CA LYS A 133 3.73 15.92 -8.28
C LYS A 133 3.41 16.47 -9.65
N ARG A 134 3.04 15.58 -10.57
CA ARG A 134 2.56 15.92 -11.91
C ARG A 134 1.18 15.34 -12.11
N TYR A 135 0.36 16.00 -12.92
CA TYR A 135 -1.01 15.59 -13.14
C TYR A 135 -1.24 15.22 -14.58
N PHE A 136 -1.98 14.15 -14.83
CA PHE A 136 -2.26 13.69 -16.17
C PHE A 136 -3.72 13.34 -16.38
N ARG A 137 -4.20 13.53 -17.61
CA ARG A 137 -5.47 13.02 -18.10
C ARG A 137 -5.25 12.07 -19.27
N HIS A 138 -5.86 10.91 -19.19
CA HIS A 138 -5.85 9.88 -20.23
C HIS A 138 -7.18 9.96 -20.99
N THR A 139 -7.12 10.45 -22.24
CA THR A 139 -8.28 10.59 -23.13
C THR A 139 -8.72 9.25 -23.72
N ASP A 140 -7.76 8.36 -23.97
CA ASP A 140 -7.99 6.98 -24.38
C ASP A 140 -6.89 6.10 -23.77
N LEU A 141 -7.26 5.03 -23.08
CA LEU A 141 -6.32 4.11 -22.44
C LEU A 141 -5.51 3.29 -23.46
N SER A 142 -5.88 3.34 -24.75
CA SER A 142 -5.35 2.44 -25.77
C SER A 142 -4.19 3.00 -26.61
N LEU A 143 -4.07 4.31 -26.89
CA LEU A 143 -3.10 4.77 -27.91
C LEU A 143 -2.51 6.19 -27.76
N ILE A 144 -3.02 7.05 -26.89
CA ILE A 144 -2.54 8.45 -26.79
C ILE A 144 -1.72 8.63 -25.52
N LYS A 145 -0.51 9.22 -25.65
CA LYS A 145 0.30 9.60 -24.49
C LYS A 145 -0.52 10.49 -23.54
N PRO A 146 -0.46 10.26 -22.22
CA PRO A 146 -1.20 11.08 -21.26
C PRO A 146 -0.93 12.57 -21.44
N ILE A 147 -1.98 13.38 -21.31
CA ILE A 147 -1.90 14.83 -21.40
C ILE A 147 -1.58 15.36 -19.99
N GLU A 148 -0.45 16.04 -19.84
CA GLU A 148 -0.12 16.73 -18.60
C GLU A 148 -1.05 17.93 -18.41
N VAL A 149 -1.59 18.07 -17.20
CA VAL A 149 -2.51 19.14 -16.83
C VAL A 149 -1.98 19.90 -15.62
N THR A 150 -2.35 21.17 -15.48
CA THR A 150 -1.83 22.04 -14.41
C THR A 150 -2.58 21.91 -13.09
N LYS A 151 -3.83 21.42 -13.12
CA LYS A 151 -4.70 21.26 -11.95
C LYS A 151 -4.96 19.78 -11.68
N ASP A 152 -5.09 19.42 -10.40
CA ASP A 152 -5.38 18.05 -9.95
C ASP A 152 -6.69 17.53 -10.58
N PRO A 153 -6.62 16.56 -11.51
CA PRO A 153 -7.79 16.03 -12.20
C PRO A 153 -8.48 14.94 -11.36
N THR A 154 -7.87 14.47 -10.27
CA THR A 154 -8.39 13.36 -9.47
C THR A 154 -9.39 13.82 -8.41
N ASN A 155 -9.46 15.13 -8.13
CA ASN A 155 -10.17 15.72 -7.01
C ASN A 155 -9.73 15.17 -5.63
N PHE A 156 -8.57 14.52 -5.57
CA PHE A 156 -8.04 14.00 -4.32
C PHE A 156 -7.60 15.14 -3.40
N ASN A 157 -7.17 16.27 -3.96
CA ASN A 157 -6.66 17.43 -3.22
C ASN A 157 -5.52 17.01 -2.29
N ILE A 158 -4.41 16.59 -2.89
CA ILE A 158 -3.25 16.07 -2.16
C ILE A 158 -2.18 17.14 -1.89
N GLU A 159 -2.50 18.42 -2.09
CA GLU A 159 -1.51 19.51 -2.09
C GLU A 159 -0.70 19.59 -0.79
N HIS A 160 -1.37 19.41 0.34
CA HIS A 160 -0.77 19.41 1.69
C HIS A 160 -0.76 18.03 2.35
N ALA A 161 -0.80 16.96 1.55
CA ALA A 161 -0.75 15.59 2.07
C ALA A 161 0.59 15.31 2.76
N ARG A 162 0.54 14.85 4.01
CA ARG A 162 1.70 14.39 4.79
C ARG A 162 1.89 12.89 4.70
N SER A 163 0.78 12.16 4.65
CA SER A 163 0.78 10.71 4.50
C SER A 163 -0.51 10.23 3.85
N MET A 164 -0.45 9.04 3.29
CA MET A 164 -1.61 8.37 2.74
C MET A 164 -1.69 6.93 3.24
N THR A 165 -2.92 6.48 3.40
CA THR A 165 -3.27 5.13 3.80
C THR A 165 -4.27 4.59 2.79
N LEU A 166 -3.88 3.54 2.08
CA LEU A 166 -4.68 2.94 1.02
C LEU A 166 -5.11 1.54 1.46
N THR A 167 -6.40 1.28 1.37
CA THR A 167 -6.98 -0.05 1.56
C THR A 167 -7.25 -0.65 0.18
N PRO A 168 -6.46 -1.65 -0.25
CA PRO A 168 -6.72 -2.38 -1.48
C PRO A 168 -8.10 -3.03 -1.49
N LEU A 169 -8.63 -3.31 -2.69
CA LEU A 169 -9.81 -4.16 -2.83
C LEU A 169 -9.49 -5.60 -2.40
N LYS A 170 -10.52 -6.38 -2.02
CA LYS A 170 -10.37 -7.72 -1.44
C LYS A 170 -9.74 -8.73 -2.42
N GLU A 171 -9.85 -8.47 -3.72
CA GLU A 171 -9.34 -9.32 -4.79
C GLU A 171 -7.82 -9.18 -5.00
N VAL A 172 -7.20 -8.13 -4.43
CA VAL A 172 -5.76 -7.90 -4.52
C VAL A 172 -5.01 -8.94 -3.71
N GLN A 173 -4.09 -9.65 -4.36
CA GLN A 173 -3.29 -10.70 -3.74
C GLN A 173 -2.18 -10.10 -2.86
N ALA A 174 -1.85 -10.79 -1.76
CA ALA A 174 -0.82 -10.37 -0.82
C ALA A 174 0.56 -10.27 -1.50
N GLU A 175 0.85 -11.20 -2.41
CA GLU A 175 2.08 -11.27 -3.18
C GLU A 175 2.28 -9.99 -4.00
N THR A 176 1.21 -9.46 -4.61
CA THR A 176 1.27 -8.19 -5.36
C THR A 176 1.70 -7.03 -4.47
N LEU A 177 1.22 -6.99 -3.23
CA LEU A 177 1.57 -5.94 -2.27
C LEU A 177 3.00 -6.10 -1.76
N HIS A 178 3.46 -7.33 -1.54
CA HIS A 178 4.84 -7.59 -1.15
C HIS A 178 5.83 -7.26 -2.27
N ILE A 179 5.50 -7.57 -3.53
CA ILE A 179 6.30 -7.17 -4.70
C ILE A 179 6.36 -5.65 -4.82
N LEU A 180 5.23 -4.96 -4.62
CA LEU A 180 5.17 -3.50 -4.59
C LEU A 180 6.11 -2.91 -3.52
N GLU A 181 6.01 -3.41 -2.28
CA GLU A 181 6.85 -2.95 -1.17
C GLU A 181 8.34 -3.21 -1.43
N ALA A 182 8.69 -4.43 -1.86
CA ALA A 182 10.07 -4.80 -2.16
C ALA A 182 10.65 -3.96 -3.31
N GLY A 183 9.86 -3.72 -4.37
CA GLY A 183 10.29 -2.90 -5.50
C GLY A 183 10.56 -1.45 -5.12
N ILE A 184 9.71 -0.84 -4.29
CA ILE A 184 9.93 0.53 -3.78
C ILE A 184 11.13 0.58 -2.83
N ASN A 185 11.29 -0.42 -1.95
CA ASN A 185 12.45 -0.52 -1.06
C ASN A 185 13.75 -0.59 -1.85
N ARG A 186 13.82 -1.49 -2.83
CA ARG A 186 15.01 -1.66 -3.66
C ARG A 186 15.33 -0.41 -4.49
N LEU A 187 14.34 0.18 -5.17
CA LEU A 187 14.58 1.28 -6.11
C LEU A 187 14.78 2.65 -5.44
N TRP A 188 14.34 2.83 -4.18
CA TRP A 188 14.45 4.11 -3.50
C TRP A 188 15.20 4.03 -2.17
N PHE A 189 14.72 3.23 -1.23
CA PHE A 189 15.27 3.26 0.12
C PHE A 189 16.66 2.62 0.21
N GLU A 190 16.84 1.43 -0.35
CA GLU A 190 18.11 0.70 -0.36
C GLU A 190 19.11 1.35 -1.32
N LYS A 191 18.69 1.62 -2.56
CA LYS A 191 19.53 2.24 -3.61
C LYS A 191 20.21 3.54 -3.15
N TYR A 192 19.50 4.37 -2.38
CA TYR A 192 20.02 5.66 -1.92
C TYR A 192 20.39 5.69 -0.42
N GLY A 193 20.41 4.54 0.26
CA GLY A 193 20.77 4.44 1.69
C GLY A 193 19.82 5.20 2.62
N ILE A 194 18.57 5.42 2.20
CA ILE A 194 17.56 6.16 2.96
C ILE A 194 16.87 5.20 3.91
N ALA A 195 16.93 5.50 5.20
CA ALA A 195 16.26 4.68 6.20
C ALA A 195 14.72 4.75 6.02
N ASN A 196 14.11 3.63 5.60
CA ASN A 196 12.66 3.49 5.51
C ASN A 196 12.04 3.29 6.90
N LYS A 197 12.02 4.35 7.71
CA LYS A 197 11.49 4.33 9.07
C LYS A 197 10.00 4.71 9.07
N ILE A 198 9.14 3.80 8.62
CA ILE A 198 7.75 3.79 9.08
C ILE A 198 7.71 2.90 10.32
N THR A 199 7.61 3.52 11.49
CA THR A 199 6.90 2.85 12.59
C THR A 199 5.44 2.96 12.20
N LEU A 200 4.90 1.90 11.60
CA LEU A 200 3.48 1.65 11.74
C LEU A 200 3.34 1.43 13.24
N LYS A 201 3.13 2.51 14.01
CA LYS A 201 2.52 2.34 15.33
C LYS A 201 1.28 1.56 14.97
N PRO A 202 1.16 0.30 15.39
CA PRO A 202 -0.11 -0.34 15.27
C PRO A 202 -1.02 0.58 16.09
N LYS A 203 -1.90 1.32 15.43
CA LYS A 203 -3.28 1.30 15.88
C LYS A 203 -3.87 -0.06 15.52
N CYS A 204 -3.13 -1.16 15.72
CA CYS A 204 -3.73 -2.42 16.07
C CYS A 204 -4.12 -2.16 17.52
N GLN A 205 -5.29 -1.57 17.70
CA GLN A 205 -5.81 -1.39 19.04
C GLN A 205 -6.23 -2.79 19.44
N TRP A 206 -5.36 -3.50 20.15
CA TRP A 206 -5.69 -4.86 20.56
C TRP A 206 -6.88 -4.79 21.51
N PHE A 207 -7.92 -5.54 21.18
CA PHE A 207 -9.00 -5.78 22.11
C PHE A 207 -8.51 -6.76 23.18
N TYR A 208 -8.59 -6.34 24.44
CA TYR A 208 -8.55 -7.25 25.57
C TYR A 208 -9.96 -7.81 25.78
N ILE A 209 -10.20 -9.03 25.34
CA ILE A 209 -11.51 -9.65 25.37
C ILE A 209 -11.56 -10.64 26.54
N THR A 210 -12.46 -10.40 27.49
CA THR A 210 -12.72 -11.35 28.58
C THR A 210 -13.76 -12.36 28.07
N CYS A 211 -13.36 -13.62 27.95
CA CYS A 211 -14.20 -14.72 27.49
C CYS A 211 -14.73 -15.49 28.70
N TYR A 212 -16.04 -15.43 28.92
CA TYR A 212 -16.76 -16.26 29.87
C TYR A 212 -17.19 -17.54 29.17
N LEU A 213 -16.53 -18.65 29.50
CA LEU A 213 -16.89 -19.99 29.06
C LEU A 213 -17.68 -20.69 30.19
N PRO A 214 -18.44 -21.77 29.91
CA PRO A 214 -19.33 -22.37 30.91
C PRO A 214 -18.64 -22.85 32.20
N ARG A 215 -17.33 -23.17 32.13
CA ARG A 215 -16.56 -23.71 33.26
C ARG A 215 -15.39 -22.83 33.71
N GLN A 216 -15.09 -21.75 32.99
CA GLN A 216 -13.89 -20.95 33.23
C GLN A 216 -13.99 -19.58 32.59
N THR A 217 -13.27 -18.61 33.14
CA THR A 217 -13.06 -17.31 32.50
C THR A 217 -11.64 -17.26 31.95
N ARG A 218 -11.49 -16.80 30.71
CA ARG A 218 -10.19 -16.60 30.05
C ARG A 218 -10.13 -15.21 29.43
N ALA A 219 -8.94 -14.78 29.06
CA ALA A 219 -8.74 -13.56 28.30
C ALA A 219 -7.98 -13.84 27.02
N VAL A 220 -8.31 -13.10 25.96
CA VAL A 220 -7.57 -13.10 24.70
C VAL A 220 -7.30 -11.68 24.24
N TYR A 221 -6.18 -11.52 23.56
CA TYR A 221 -5.91 -10.34 22.76
C TYR A 221 -6.32 -10.63 21.31
N PHE A 222 -7.02 -9.69 20.68
CA PHE A 222 -7.41 -9.81 19.29
C PHE A 222 -7.31 -8.46 18.56
N PRO A 223 -6.78 -8.42 17.32
CA PRO A 223 -6.69 -7.17 16.55
C PRO A 223 -8.05 -6.52 16.26
N ASP A 224 -8.12 -5.19 16.24
CA ASP A 224 -9.37 -4.45 16.01
C ASP A 224 -9.82 -4.35 14.55
N ASN A 225 -8.87 -4.50 13.64
CA ASN A 225 -9.05 -4.45 12.20
C ASN A 225 -9.56 -5.77 11.59
N GLU A 226 -9.67 -6.83 12.38
CA GLU A 226 -10.13 -8.15 11.93
C GLU A 226 -11.66 -8.28 11.98
N ASN A 227 -12.20 -9.17 11.14
CA ASN A 227 -13.65 -9.43 11.01
C ASN A 227 -14.12 -10.55 11.97
N LEU A 228 -15.44 -10.76 12.06
CA LEU A 228 -16.01 -11.76 12.97
C LEU A 228 -15.59 -13.18 12.61
N TYR A 229 -15.48 -13.50 11.32
CA TYR A 229 -15.08 -14.83 10.87
C TYR A 229 -13.69 -15.21 11.38
N HIS A 230 -12.70 -14.32 11.22
CA HIS A 230 -11.35 -14.54 11.73
C HIS A 230 -11.34 -14.64 13.26
N PHE A 231 -12.16 -13.86 13.95
CA PHE A 231 -12.29 -13.95 15.40
C PHE A 231 -12.83 -15.33 15.85
N ILE A 232 -13.88 -15.83 15.20
CA ILE A 232 -14.44 -17.16 15.50
C ILE A 232 -13.40 -18.26 15.25
N MET A 233 -12.69 -18.21 14.13
CA MET A 233 -11.64 -19.19 13.81
C MET A 233 -10.51 -19.15 14.84
N TYR A 234 -10.11 -17.96 15.28
CA TYR A 234 -9.13 -17.76 16.35
C TYR A 234 -9.60 -18.38 17.67
N LEU A 235 -10.85 -18.15 18.09
CA LEU A 235 -11.40 -18.72 19.32
C LEU A 235 -11.47 -20.26 19.25
N LYS A 236 -11.91 -20.82 18.10
CA LYS A 236 -11.95 -22.28 17.88
C LYS A 236 -10.56 -22.90 18.02
N GLY A 237 -9.55 -22.30 17.38
CA GLY A 237 -8.16 -22.76 17.50
C GLY A 237 -7.59 -22.62 18.92
N ARG A 238 -7.90 -21.49 19.58
CA ARG A 238 -7.36 -21.16 20.91
C ARG A 238 -7.94 -22.01 22.03
N PHE A 239 -9.26 -22.23 22.02
CA PHE A 239 -9.96 -22.91 23.10
C PHE A 239 -10.26 -24.37 22.81
N LYS A 240 -10.18 -24.83 21.55
CA LYS A 240 -10.47 -26.20 21.13
C LYS A 240 -11.84 -26.68 21.62
N LEU A 241 -12.83 -25.78 21.60
CA LEU A 241 -14.21 -26.03 22.02
C LEU A 241 -15.18 -25.76 20.87
N PRO A 242 -16.29 -26.51 20.77
CA PRO A 242 -17.38 -26.15 19.88
C PRO A 242 -17.98 -24.83 20.35
N ILE A 243 -18.01 -23.83 19.45
CA ILE A 243 -18.66 -22.55 19.71
C ILE A 243 -20.00 -22.61 19.00
N THR A 244 -21.08 -22.66 19.77
CA THR A 244 -22.45 -22.72 19.25
C THR A 244 -23.07 -21.33 19.19
N ARG A 245 -22.83 -20.49 20.20
CA ARG A 245 -23.31 -19.11 20.24
C ARG A 245 -22.27 -18.19 20.86
N LEU A 246 -22.21 -16.98 20.33
CA LEU A 246 -21.42 -15.88 20.87
C LEU A 246 -22.35 -14.75 21.27
N LYS A 247 -22.13 -14.19 22.45
CA LYS A 247 -22.81 -12.99 22.93
C LYS A 247 -21.79 -12.00 23.47
N TYR A 248 -22.07 -10.72 23.39
CA TYR A 248 -21.22 -9.68 23.99
C TYR A 248 -22.01 -8.81 24.95
N ARG A 249 -21.33 -8.21 25.93
CA ARG A 249 -21.93 -7.20 26.80
C ARG A 249 -21.83 -5.82 26.12
N SER A 250 -22.95 -5.16 25.90
CA SER A 250 -23.01 -3.80 25.38
C SER A 250 -22.56 -2.79 26.44
N ARG A 251 -22.30 -1.54 26.02
CA ARG A 251 -21.94 -0.45 26.95
C ARG A 251 -23.05 -0.16 27.98
N LYS A 252 -24.29 -0.47 27.65
CA LYS A 252 -25.46 -0.30 28.53
C LYS A 252 -25.62 -1.46 29.53
N GLY A 253 -24.82 -2.52 29.40
CA GLY A 253 -24.90 -3.72 30.23
C GLY A 253 -25.73 -4.85 29.62
N ASP A 254 -26.40 -4.61 28.49
CA ASP A 254 -27.22 -5.62 27.79
C ASP A 254 -26.36 -6.74 27.21
N ILE A 255 -26.87 -7.96 27.22
CA ILE A 255 -26.23 -9.10 26.56
C ILE A 255 -26.81 -9.23 25.15
N CYS A 256 -26.00 -8.91 24.14
CA CYS A 256 -26.39 -8.91 22.74
C CYS A 256 -25.81 -10.13 22.01
N LEU A 257 -26.56 -10.68 21.05
CA LEU A 257 -26.07 -11.76 20.19
C LEU A 257 -24.99 -11.23 19.24
N LEU A 258 -23.95 -12.03 19.01
CA LEU A 258 -22.89 -11.77 18.03
C LEU A 258 -23.00 -12.80 16.90
N SER A 259 -23.75 -12.47 15.85
CA SER A 259 -24.11 -13.40 14.77
C SER A 259 -23.54 -13.03 13.40
N ASN A 260 -23.20 -11.76 13.19
CA ASN A 260 -22.74 -11.24 11.91
C ASN A 260 -21.74 -10.08 12.10
N ASP A 261 -21.13 -9.61 11.00
CA ASP A 261 -20.14 -8.51 11.05
C ASP A 261 -20.74 -7.18 11.54
N GLN A 262 -22.04 -6.93 11.36
CA GLN A 262 -22.69 -5.72 11.89
C GLN A 262 -22.76 -5.75 13.42
N ASP A 263 -23.06 -6.90 14.01
CA ASP A 263 -23.03 -7.12 15.45
C ASP A 263 -21.60 -6.98 15.99
N TRP A 264 -20.60 -7.42 15.22
CA TRP A 264 -19.18 -7.29 15.55
C TRP A 264 -18.73 -5.83 15.59
N GLU A 265 -19.08 -5.03 14.59
CA GLU A 265 -18.82 -3.58 14.62
C GLU A 265 -19.53 -2.90 15.79
N SER A 266 -20.74 -3.35 16.13
CA SER A 266 -21.50 -2.85 17.28
C SER A 266 -20.84 -3.21 18.62
N ALA A 267 -20.29 -4.43 18.72
CA ALA A 267 -19.52 -4.89 19.88
C ALA A 267 -18.23 -4.09 20.06
N LYS A 268 -17.46 -3.90 18.99
CA LYS A 268 -16.25 -3.07 18.97
C LYS A 268 -16.54 -1.62 19.38
N SER A 269 -17.65 -1.07 18.90
CA SER A 269 -18.11 0.29 19.25
C SER A 269 -18.57 0.42 20.69
N SER A 270 -19.07 -0.66 21.29
CA SER A 270 -19.54 -0.72 22.68
C SER A 270 -18.42 -0.92 23.70
N ALA A 271 -17.20 -1.19 23.24
CA ALA A 271 -16.10 -1.55 24.10
C ALA A 271 -15.56 -0.37 24.92
N ILE A 272 -15.09 -0.68 26.14
CA ILE A 272 -14.53 0.29 27.09
C ILE A 272 -13.11 0.64 26.66
N LYS A 273 -12.89 1.90 26.28
CA LYS A 273 -11.57 2.39 25.90
C LYS A 273 -10.80 2.80 27.16
N THR A 274 -9.68 2.13 27.41
CA THR A 274 -8.69 2.55 28.41
C THR A 274 -7.48 3.17 27.71
N GLU A 275 -6.55 3.78 28.45
CA GLU A 275 -5.34 4.38 27.87
C GLU A 275 -4.49 3.37 27.08
N ASN A 276 -4.51 2.08 27.46
CA ASN A 276 -3.61 1.07 26.94
C ASN A 276 -4.29 -0.01 26.07
N PHE A 277 -5.57 -0.28 26.26
CA PHE A 277 -6.30 -1.30 25.49
C PHE A 277 -7.81 -1.01 25.45
N VAL A 278 -8.51 -1.70 24.56
CA VAL A 278 -9.97 -1.64 24.49
C VAL A 278 -10.53 -2.94 25.03
N ARG A 279 -11.46 -2.85 25.99
CA ARG A 279 -12.00 -4.02 26.70
C ARG A 279 -13.47 -4.23 26.38
N PHE A 280 -13.85 -5.47 26.08
CA PHE A 280 -15.24 -5.89 26.15
C PHE A 280 -15.38 -7.35 26.57
N ASP A 281 -16.56 -7.70 27.06
CA ASP A 281 -16.88 -9.01 27.61
C ASP A 281 -17.60 -9.85 26.55
N LEU A 282 -17.19 -11.11 26.42
CA LEU A 282 -17.73 -12.10 25.49
C LEU A 282 -18.18 -13.34 26.25
N PHE A 283 -19.40 -13.80 25.99
CA PHE A 283 -19.93 -15.06 26.52
C PHE A 283 -19.92 -16.09 25.39
N ILE A 284 -19.28 -17.23 25.66
CA ILE A 284 -19.10 -18.32 24.70
C ILE A 284 -19.92 -19.52 25.20
N GLU A 285 -20.90 -19.94 24.40
CA GLU A 285 -21.78 -21.10 24.67
C GLU A 285 -21.49 -22.25 23.70
#